data_AF-A0A6I1FNM4-F1
#
_entry.id   AF-A0A6I1FNM4-F1
#
_cell.length_a   1.000
_cell.length_b   1.000
_cell.length_c   1.000
_cell.angle_alpha   90.00
_cell.angle_beta   90.00
_cell.angle_gamma   90.00
#
_symmetry.space_group_name_H-M   'P 1'
#
loop_
_entity.id
_entity.type
_entity.pdbx_description
1 polymer ?
#
loop_
_entity_poly.entity_id
_entity_poly.type
_entity_poly.pdbx_seq_one_letter_code
_entity_poly.pdbx_strand_id
1 'polypeptide(L)'
;MSIPTQNVRRKSFPSQILAYYEYMLQVVSREKHPNTIKNCMQLHLLKPFPSSTIRKLQDDYHSEFREEWCLNGDLNTYWANIYACFSYLVKQQVDDLKNSQLKWLEKSFFQLFEQYEFLEERIEKYPDFYQEYMEYEKARILILYYIHLNKAI
;
A
#
# COMPACT_ATOMS: atom_id res chain seq x y z
N MET A 1 14.26 -22.72 3.49
CA MET A 1 12.80 -22.56 3.53
C MET A 1 12.42 -21.50 2.52
N SER A 2 11.62 -21.85 1.53
CA SER A 2 11.23 -20.97 0.43
C SER A 2 10.09 -20.06 0.90
N ILE A 3 10.32 -18.76 0.98
CA ILE A 3 9.24 -17.78 1.21
C ILE A 3 8.27 -17.92 0.02
N PRO A 4 6.96 -18.11 0.22
CA PRO A 4 6.01 -18.25 -0.88
C PRO A 4 5.86 -16.90 -1.61
N THR A 5 6.76 -16.62 -2.54
CA THR A 5 6.77 -15.38 -3.34
C THR A 5 5.74 -15.39 -4.48
N GLN A 6 4.82 -16.35 -4.52
CA GLN A 6 4.06 -16.69 -5.72
C GLN A 6 2.74 -15.93 -5.93
N ASN A 7 2.19 -15.25 -4.90
CA ASN A 7 0.88 -14.62 -5.04
C ASN A 7 0.89 -13.08 -5.20
N VAL A 8 2.04 -12.43 -5.07
CA VAL A 8 2.14 -11.00 -5.38
C VAL A 8 2.65 -10.87 -6.82
N ARG A 9 1.79 -10.43 -7.75
CA ARG A 9 2.16 -10.23 -9.16
C ARG A 9 3.26 -9.15 -9.25
N ARG A 10 4.52 -9.57 -9.24
CA ARG A 10 5.71 -8.69 -9.32
C ARG A 10 5.70 -7.71 -10.49
N LYS A 11 4.93 -7.99 -11.55
CA LYS A 11 4.83 -7.16 -12.76
C LYS A 11 4.01 -5.87 -12.58
N SER A 12 3.28 -5.69 -11.48
CA SER A 12 2.41 -4.51 -11.26
C SER A 12 2.94 -3.54 -10.19
N PHE A 13 4.26 -3.48 -9.97
CA PHE A 13 4.83 -2.55 -9.01
C PHE A 13 5.68 -1.50 -9.69
N PRO A 14 5.53 -0.21 -9.30
CA PRO A 14 6.55 0.79 -9.58
C PRO A 14 7.92 0.29 -9.11
N SER A 15 8.98 0.59 -9.87
CA SER A 15 10.35 0.10 -9.60
C SER A 15 10.84 0.36 -8.17
N GLN A 16 10.44 1.50 -7.60
CA GLN A 16 10.74 1.87 -6.21
C GLN A 16 10.03 0.98 -5.17
N ILE A 17 8.77 0.57 -5.44
CA ILE A 17 8.05 -0.38 -4.59
C ILE A 17 8.69 -1.76 -4.69
N LEU A 18 9.09 -2.18 -5.88
CA LEU A 18 9.77 -3.46 -6.07
C LEU A 18 11.10 -3.50 -5.31
N ALA A 19 11.90 -2.43 -5.39
CA ALA A 19 13.15 -2.32 -4.63
C ALA A 19 12.91 -2.38 -3.11
N TYR A 20 11.88 -1.69 -2.61
CA TYR A 20 11.50 -1.76 -1.19
C TYR A 20 11.02 -3.16 -0.79
N TYR A 21 10.21 -3.82 -1.62
CA TYR A 21 9.75 -5.19 -1.43
C TYR A 21 10.94 -6.16 -1.32
N GLU A 22 11.91 -6.06 -2.24
CA GLU A 22 13.12 -6.88 -2.23
C GLU A 22 14.01 -6.62 -1.01
N TYR A 23 14.18 -5.35 -0.63
CA TYR A 23 14.87 -4.98 0.61
C TYR A 23 14.18 -5.61 1.82
N MET A 24 12.86 -5.50 1.91
CA MET A 24 12.09 -6.09 3.01
C MET A 24 12.21 -7.60 3.06
N LEU A 25 12.23 -8.32 1.92
CA LEU A 25 12.54 -9.77 1.90
C LEU A 25 13.89 -10.07 2.54
N GLN A 26 14.92 -9.28 2.21
CA GLN A 26 16.27 -9.51 2.72
C GLN A 26 16.36 -9.24 4.22
N VAL A 27 15.76 -8.15 4.71
CA VAL A 27 15.73 -7.81 6.14
C VAL A 27 14.98 -8.87 6.95
N VAL A 28 13.78 -9.23 6.48
CA VAL A 28 12.91 -10.21 7.15
C VAL A 28 13.52 -11.60 7.19
N SER A 29 14.13 -12.06 6.10
CA SER A 29 14.72 -13.41 6.04
C SER A 29 15.93 -13.60 6.95
N ARG A 30 16.51 -12.50 7.45
CA ARG A 30 17.74 -12.51 8.25
C ARG A 30 17.52 -12.36 9.77
N GLU A 31 16.35 -11.94 10.26
CA GLU A 31 16.16 -11.66 11.70
C GLU A 31 14.76 -11.98 12.28
N LYS A 32 14.73 -12.34 13.58
CA LYS A 32 13.50 -12.53 14.38
C LYS A 32 12.98 -11.20 14.97
N HIS A 33 12.45 -10.33 14.11
CA HIS A 33 11.37 -9.34 14.39
C HIS A 33 11.60 -7.91 14.99
N PRO A 34 12.77 -7.41 15.44
CA PRO A 34 12.83 -6.04 15.97
C PRO A 34 12.94 -4.95 14.88
N ASN A 35 13.66 -5.20 13.79
CA ASN A 35 13.90 -4.18 12.76
C ASN A 35 12.68 -3.91 11.86
N THR A 36 11.79 -4.89 11.65
CA THR A 36 10.56 -4.68 10.88
C THR A 36 9.62 -3.71 11.60
N ILE A 37 9.44 -3.84 12.91
CA ILE A 37 8.63 -2.91 13.72
C ILE A 37 9.30 -1.53 13.78
N LYS A 38 10.63 -1.46 13.87
CA LYS A 38 11.36 -0.19 13.78
C LYS A 38 11.13 0.52 12.44
N ASN A 39 11.14 -0.21 11.32
CA ASN A 39 10.80 0.35 10.01
C ASN A 39 9.33 0.80 9.95
N CYS A 40 8.41 0.10 10.63
CA CYS A 40 7.02 0.57 10.78
C CYS A 40 6.97 1.95 11.41
N MET A 41 7.67 2.12 12.54
CA MET A 41 7.69 3.37 13.30
C MET A 41 8.31 4.55 12.53
N GLN A 42 8.99 4.29 11.40
CA GLN A 42 9.56 5.31 10.53
C GLN A 42 8.64 5.69 9.35
N LEU A 43 7.55 4.96 9.11
CA LEU A 43 6.60 5.31 8.06
C LEU A 43 5.77 6.51 8.50
N HIS A 44 5.79 7.57 7.67
CA HIS A 44 5.03 8.79 7.92
C HIS A 44 3.63 8.69 7.30
N LEU A 45 2.82 7.78 7.84
CA LEU A 45 1.39 7.75 7.55
C LEU A 45 0.70 8.95 8.23
N LEU A 46 -0.46 9.37 7.73
CA LEU A 46 -1.23 10.53 8.23
C LEU A 46 -0.68 11.92 7.90
N LYS A 47 0.02 12.07 6.77
CA LYS A 47 0.16 13.40 6.16
C LYS A 47 -1.23 13.94 5.78
N PRO A 48 -1.40 15.27 5.67
CA PRO A 48 -2.64 15.84 5.18
C PRO A 48 -2.98 15.26 3.80
N PHE A 49 -4.18 14.71 3.66
CA PHE A 49 -4.63 14.08 2.42
C PHE A 49 -4.48 15.05 1.23
N PRO A 50 -3.95 14.62 0.07
CA PRO A 50 -3.45 15.53 -0.95
C PRO A 50 -4.56 16.00 -1.90
N SER A 51 -5.65 16.55 -1.34
CA SER A 51 -6.88 16.89 -2.07
C SER A 51 -6.64 17.88 -3.23
N SER A 52 -5.74 18.85 -3.06
CA SER A 52 -5.43 19.83 -4.12
C SER A 52 -4.73 19.16 -5.31
N THR A 53 -3.76 18.29 -5.04
CA THR A 53 -3.01 17.55 -6.05
C THR A 53 -3.90 16.55 -6.78
N ILE A 54 -4.78 15.84 -6.04
CA ILE A 54 -5.76 14.94 -6.64
C ILE A 54 -6.74 15.72 -7.52
N ARG A 55 -7.23 16.88 -7.07
CA ARG A 55 -8.10 17.74 -7.91
C ARG A 55 -7.42 18.11 -9.22
N LYS A 56 -6.17 18.57 -9.16
CA LYS A 56 -5.40 18.89 -10.36
C LYS A 56 -5.28 17.68 -11.30
N LEU A 57 -4.97 16.50 -10.74
CA LEU A 57 -4.91 15.26 -11.51
C LEU A 57 -6.25 14.96 -12.21
N GLN A 58 -7.37 15.17 -11.52
CA GLN A 58 -8.70 14.98 -12.09
C GLN A 58 -8.99 15.98 -13.21
N ASP A 59 -8.55 17.24 -13.07
CA ASP A 59 -8.71 18.27 -14.12
C ASP A 59 -7.85 17.94 -15.36
N ASP A 60 -6.59 17.57 -15.16
CA ASP A 60 -5.63 17.23 -16.22
C ASP A 60 -6.08 16.00 -17.04
N TYR A 61 -6.83 15.09 -16.42
CA TYR A 61 -7.37 13.86 -17.05
C TYR A 61 -8.90 13.85 -17.15
N HIS A 62 -9.57 15.00 -17.11
CA HIS A 62 -11.03 15.08 -17.00
C HIS A 62 -11.78 14.22 -18.05
N SER A 63 -11.27 14.11 -19.27
CA SER A 63 -11.89 13.32 -20.35
C SER A 63 -11.85 11.80 -20.13
N GLU A 64 -10.97 11.33 -19.25
CA GLU A 64 -10.83 9.92 -18.87
C GLU A 64 -11.67 9.59 -17.63
N PHE A 65 -12.03 10.58 -16.82
CA PHE A 65 -12.91 10.42 -15.66
C PHE A 65 -14.38 10.39 -16.05
N ARG A 66 -15.16 9.63 -15.29
CA ARG A 66 -16.63 9.67 -15.33
C ARG A 66 -17.16 10.40 -14.10
N GLU A 67 -18.33 11.01 -14.23
CA GLU A 67 -18.95 11.79 -13.13
C GLU A 67 -19.21 10.94 -11.89
N GLU A 68 -19.50 9.66 -12.06
CA GLU A 68 -19.74 8.73 -10.96
C GLU A 68 -18.47 8.30 -10.21
N TRP A 69 -17.27 8.61 -10.74
CA TRP A 69 -16.01 8.19 -10.14
C TRP A 69 -15.55 9.15 -9.03
N CYS A 70 -15.36 8.61 -7.83
CA CYS A 70 -14.94 9.37 -6.66
C CYS A 70 -13.53 8.97 -6.23
N LEU A 71 -12.51 9.42 -7.00
CA LEU A 71 -11.10 9.07 -6.73
C LEU A 71 -10.68 9.38 -5.29
N ASN A 72 -11.08 10.54 -4.75
CA ASN A 72 -10.77 10.90 -3.36
C ASN A 72 -11.38 9.92 -2.36
N GLY A 73 -12.63 9.51 -2.58
CA GLY A 73 -13.34 8.56 -1.70
C GLY A 73 -12.75 7.16 -1.76
N ASP A 74 -12.42 6.70 -2.96
CA ASP A 74 -11.82 5.38 -3.20
C ASP A 74 -10.40 5.30 -2.62
N LEU A 75 -9.57 6.33 -2.85
CA LEU A 75 -8.24 6.43 -2.25
C LEU A 75 -8.32 6.48 -0.72
N ASN A 76 -9.21 7.31 -0.17
CA ASN A 76 -9.37 7.41 1.28
C ASN A 76 -9.82 6.07 1.88
N THR A 77 -10.72 5.34 1.22
CA THR A 77 -11.14 4.00 1.65
C THR A 77 -9.98 3.03 1.64
N TYR A 78 -9.17 3.05 0.58
CA TYR A 78 -7.98 2.21 0.44
C TYR A 78 -6.94 2.48 1.52
N TRP A 79 -6.56 3.75 1.69
CA TRP A 79 -5.57 4.19 2.68
C TRP A 79 -6.05 3.98 4.11
N ALA A 80 -7.33 4.20 4.39
CA ALA A 80 -7.92 3.92 5.70
C ALA A 80 -7.84 2.43 6.06
N ASN A 81 -8.06 1.52 5.10
CA ASN A 81 -7.89 0.09 5.35
C ASN A 81 -6.43 -0.27 5.70
N ILE A 82 -5.47 0.28 4.94
CA ILE A 82 -4.02 0.07 5.20
C ILE A 82 -3.66 0.60 6.58
N TYR A 83 -4.06 1.83 6.90
CA TYR A 83 -3.78 2.47 8.18
C TYR A 83 -4.40 1.71 9.36
N ALA A 84 -5.65 1.26 9.21
CA ALA A 84 -6.30 0.44 10.23
C ALA A 84 -5.50 -0.83 10.50
N CYS A 85 -5.10 -1.55 9.45
CA CYS A 85 -4.28 -2.76 9.58
C CYS A 85 -2.91 -2.48 10.21
N PHE A 86 -2.28 -1.39 9.81
CA PHE A 86 -1.02 -0.92 10.39
C PHE A 86 -1.16 -0.67 11.89
N SER A 87 -2.27 -0.06 12.32
CA SER A 87 -2.51 0.23 13.73
C SER A 87 -2.63 -1.04 14.59
N TYR A 88 -3.24 -2.11 14.07
CA TYR A 88 -3.29 -3.42 14.74
C TYR A 88 -1.90 -4.04 14.87
N LEU A 89 -1.07 -3.91 13.82
CA LEU A 89 0.31 -4.39 13.85
C LEU A 89 1.14 -3.68 14.92
N VAL A 90 1.08 -2.34 14.98
CA VAL A 90 1.79 -1.54 15.99
C VAL A 90 1.34 -1.89 17.41
N LYS A 91 0.06 -2.19 17.61
CA LYS A 91 -0.52 -2.61 18.90
C LYS A 91 -0.29 -4.09 19.23
N GLN A 92 0.36 -4.85 18.34
CA GLN A 92 0.55 -6.30 18.47
C GLN A 92 -0.79 -7.07 18.59
N GLN A 93 -1.82 -6.58 17.92
CA GLN A 93 -3.19 -7.11 17.91
C GLN A 93 -3.54 -7.69 16.53
N VAL A 94 -2.58 -8.35 15.87
CA VAL A 94 -2.76 -8.82 14.49
C VAL A 94 -3.80 -9.93 14.34
N ASP A 95 -4.11 -10.65 15.42
CA ASP A 95 -5.16 -11.68 15.45
C ASP A 95 -6.57 -11.08 15.33
N ASP A 96 -6.74 -9.78 15.60
CA ASP A 96 -8.00 -9.07 15.47
C ASP A 96 -8.29 -8.60 14.02
N LEU A 97 -7.35 -8.81 13.08
CA LEU A 97 -7.52 -8.43 11.68
C LEU A 97 -8.58 -9.29 11.00
N LYS A 98 -9.58 -8.63 10.40
CA LYS A 98 -10.63 -9.32 9.65
C LYS A 98 -10.09 -9.84 8.33
N ASN A 99 -10.53 -11.04 7.92
CA ASN A 99 -10.18 -11.62 6.62
C ASN A 99 -10.49 -10.70 5.43
N SER A 100 -11.55 -9.87 5.51
CA SER A 100 -11.86 -8.89 4.47
C SER A 100 -10.78 -7.82 4.33
N GLN A 101 -10.21 -7.34 5.43
CA GLN A 101 -9.12 -6.36 5.42
C GLN A 101 -7.85 -6.98 4.82
N LEU A 102 -7.57 -8.24 5.15
CA LEU A 102 -6.43 -8.98 4.60
C LEU A 102 -6.53 -9.14 3.08
N LYS A 103 -7.71 -9.51 2.56
CA LYS A 103 -7.94 -9.61 1.11
C LYS A 103 -7.72 -8.29 0.38
N TRP A 104 -8.03 -7.16 1.01
CA TRP A 104 -7.76 -5.84 0.43
C TRP A 104 -6.25 -5.55 0.37
N LEU A 105 -5.48 -5.94 1.39
CA LEU A 105 -4.04 -5.75 1.39
C LEU A 105 -3.33 -6.52 0.27
N GLU A 106 -3.90 -7.63 -0.20
CA GLU A 106 -3.35 -8.44 -1.31
C GLU A 106 -3.36 -7.71 -2.66
N LYS A 107 -4.12 -6.62 -2.80
CA LYS A 107 -4.28 -5.87 -4.04
C LYS A 107 -3.71 -4.44 -3.93
N SER A 108 -3.13 -3.95 -5.03
CA SER A 108 -2.83 -2.52 -5.18
C SER A 108 -4.13 -1.71 -5.35
N PHE A 109 -4.04 -0.38 -5.24
CA PHE A 109 -5.18 0.50 -5.49
C PHE A 109 -5.80 0.26 -6.87
N PHE A 110 -4.98 0.21 -7.93
CA PHE A 110 -5.44 0.03 -9.31
C PHE A 110 -6.02 -1.37 -9.59
N GLN A 111 -5.69 -2.37 -8.75
CA GLN A 111 -6.30 -3.71 -8.81
C GLN A 111 -7.64 -3.83 -8.06
N LEU A 112 -7.92 -2.89 -7.15
CA LEU A 112 -9.21 -2.79 -6.45
C LEU A 112 -10.17 -1.88 -7.20
N PHE A 113 -9.64 -0.83 -7.80
CA PHE A 113 -10.38 0.21 -8.51
C PHE A 113 -9.86 0.30 -9.94
N GLU A 114 -10.18 -0.74 -10.72
CA GLU A 114 -9.71 -0.93 -12.10
C GLU A 114 -10.08 0.25 -13.02
N GLN A 115 -11.12 1.01 -12.67
CA GLN A 115 -11.48 2.25 -13.39
C GLN A 115 -10.35 3.30 -13.42
N TYR A 116 -9.38 3.22 -12.51
CA TYR A 116 -8.25 4.15 -12.43
C TYR A 116 -6.95 3.57 -13.01
N GLU A 117 -6.96 2.39 -13.64
CA GLU A 117 -5.74 1.74 -14.18
C GLU A 117 -4.92 2.67 -15.08
N PHE A 118 -5.59 3.53 -15.87
CA PHE A 118 -4.94 4.52 -16.73
C PHE A 118 -4.02 5.50 -16.00
N LEU A 119 -4.21 5.69 -14.68
CA LEU A 119 -3.38 6.57 -13.86
C LEU A 119 -2.11 5.89 -13.36
N GLU A 120 -2.03 4.55 -13.32
CA GLU A 120 -0.96 3.81 -12.65
C GLU A 120 0.44 4.24 -13.11
N GLU A 121 0.63 4.44 -14.41
CA GLU A 121 1.89 4.89 -15.01
C GLU A 121 2.02 6.43 -15.09
N ARG A 122 1.03 7.17 -14.60
CA ARG A 122 0.93 8.64 -14.74
C ARG A 122 0.97 9.38 -13.41
N ILE A 123 0.67 8.70 -12.30
CA ILE A 123 0.65 9.32 -10.96
C ILE A 123 2.00 9.93 -10.57
N GLU A 124 3.12 9.45 -11.13
CA GLU A 124 4.46 9.99 -10.88
C GLU A 124 4.62 11.46 -11.31
N LYS A 125 3.76 11.96 -12.21
CA LYS A 125 3.73 13.37 -12.63
C LYS A 125 3.24 14.31 -11.53
N TYR A 126 2.73 13.76 -10.42
CA TYR A 126 2.20 14.50 -9.28
C TYR A 126 3.00 14.12 -8.03
N PRO A 127 4.20 14.70 -7.81
CA PRO A 127 5.17 14.21 -6.83
C PRO A 127 4.62 14.09 -5.41
N ASP A 128 3.81 15.05 -4.95
CA ASP A 128 3.24 15.02 -3.60
C ASP A 128 2.26 13.85 -3.42
N PHE A 129 1.37 13.65 -4.39
CA PHE A 129 0.44 12.53 -4.39
C PHE A 129 1.17 11.20 -4.54
N TYR A 130 2.12 11.13 -5.48
CA TYR A 130 2.93 9.94 -5.71
C TYR A 130 3.70 9.55 -4.46
N GLN A 131 4.36 10.50 -3.79
CA GLN A 131 5.10 10.24 -2.57
C GLN A 131 4.19 9.67 -1.49
N GLU A 132 3.00 10.24 -1.29
CA GLU A 132 2.07 9.76 -0.27
C GLU A 132 1.50 8.38 -0.61
N TYR A 133 1.09 8.16 -1.86
CA TYR A 133 0.69 6.84 -2.37
C TYR A 133 1.77 5.78 -2.09
N MET A 134 3.03 6.11 -2.35
CA MET A 134 4.16 5.22 -2.14
C MET A 134 4.39 4.89 -0.66
N GLU A 135 4.16 5.82 0.26
CA GLU A 135 4.23 5.55 1.70
C GLU A 135 3.15 4.55 2.16
N TYR A 136 1.92 4.67 1.66
CA TYR A 136 0.86 3.70 1.93
C TYR A 136 1.15 2.33 1.30
N GLU A 137 1.71 2.28 0.09
CA GLU A 137 2.10 1.01 -0.55
C GLU A 137 3.23 0.30 0.21
N LYS A 138 4.23 1.05 0.70
CA LYS A 138 5.27 0.50 1.59
C LYS A 138 4.66 -0.07 2.87
N ALA A 139 3.71 0.62 3.48
CA ALA A 139 3.00 0.14 4.67
C ALA A 139 2.23 -1.16 4.37
N ARG A 140 1.47 -1.21 3.26
CA ARG A 140 0.72 -2.40 2.82
C ARG A 140 1.63 -3.62 2.68
N ILE A 141 2.75 -3.47 1.99
CA ILE A 141 3.73 -4.54 1.78
C ILE A 141 4.31 -5.02 3.11
N LEU A 142 4.68 -4.09 3.99
CA LEU A 142 5.22 -4.44 5.30
C LEU A 142 4.20 -5.25 6.12
N ILE A 143 2.93 -4.83 6.13
CA ILE A 143 1.86 -5.53 6.87
C ILE A 143 1.71 -6.95 6.34
N LEU A 144 1.66 -7.13 5.01
CA LEU A 144 1.59 -8.45 4.38
C LEU A 144 2.77 -9.34 4.79
N TYR A 145 3.98 -8.80 4.84
CA TYR A 145 5.15 -9.53 5.32
C TYR A 145 5.00 -9.97 6.76
N TYR A 146 4.67 -9.04 7.64
CA TYR A 146 4.52 -9.34 9.06
C TYR A 146 3.49 -10.45 9.30
N ILE A 147 2.34 -10.39 8.61
CA ILE A 147 1.28 -11.38 8.72
C ILE A 147 1.75 -12.74 8.19
N HIS A 148 2.41 -12.79 7.03
CA HIS A 148 2.92 -14.04 6.47
C HIS A 148 3.95 -14.70 7.39
N LEU A 149 4.83 -13.92 8.02
CA LEU A 149 5.83 -14.46 8.94
C LEU A 149 5.23 -15.01 10.23
N ASN A 150 4.27 -14.29 10.82
CA ASN A 150 3.65 -14.71 12.07
C ASN A 150 2.65 -15.87 11.90
N LYS A 151 2.05 -16.02 10.71
CA LYS A 151 1.18 -17.17 10.40
C LYS A 151 1.95 -18.42 9.94
N ALA A 152 3.27 -18.34 9.78
CA ALA A 152 4.12 -19.47 9.37
C ALA A 152 4.77 -20.20 10.57
N ILE A 153 4.27 -19.98 11.79
CA ILE A 153 4.65 -20.69 13.02
C ILE A 153 3.54 -21.66 13.41
#